data_AF-A0A392R578-F1
#
_entry.id   AF-A0A392R578-F1
#
_cell.length_a   1.000
_cell.length_b   1.000
_cell.length_c   1.000
_cell.angle_alpha   90.00
_cell.angle_beta   90.00
_cell.angle_gamma   90.00
#
_symmetry.space_group_name_H-M   'P 1'
#
loop_
_entity.id
_entity.type
_entity.pdbx_description
1 polymer ?
#
loop_
_entity_poly.entity_id
_entity_poly.type
_entity_poly.pdbx_seq_one_letter_code
_entity_poly.pdbx_strand_id
1 'polypeptide(L)'
;MTAAYMRKNTSDFLPFCLSENLIEGDSDESIAQKFENYCKEVESTAIWGGQLELGALTHCLKKHIMIYSGSFPDVEMGKEYKSAEGIGSSGSSIMLSYHRHAFGL
;
A
#
# COMPACT_ATOMS: atom_id res chain seq x y z
N MET A 1 4.54 2.98 -10.43
CA MET A 1 4.86 1.54 -10.24
C MET A 1 3.75 0.83 -9.47
N THR A 2 3.44 1.28 -8.27
CA THR A 2 2.38 0.71 -7.41
C THR A 2 1.02 0.65 -8.09
N ALA A 3 0.48 1.78 -8.55
CA ALA A 3 -0.82 1.83 -9.25
C ALA A 3 -0.89 0.89 -10.48
N ALA A 4 0.19 0.81 -11.26
CA ALA A 4 0.26 -0.11 -12.41
C ALA A 4 0.20 -1.59 -11.97
N TYR A 5 0.83 -1.94 -10.85
CA TYR A 5 0.72 -3.28 -10.28
C TYR A 5 -0.70 -3.57 -9.79
N MET A 6 -1.35 -2.61 -9.14
CA MET A 6 -2.73 -2.76 -8.66
C MET A 6 -3.71 -2.97 -9.82
N ARG A 7 -3.59 -2.20 -10.90
CA ARG A 7 -4.39 -2.38 -12.13
C ARG A 7 -4.19 -3.73 -12.79
N LYS A 8 -2.98 -4.32 -12.71
CA LYS A 8 -2.70 -5.64 -13.26
C LYS A 8 -3.31 -6.77 -12.41
N ASN A 9 -3.45 -6.54 -11.10
CA ASN A 9 -3.91 -7.53 -10.13
C ASN A 9 -5.22 -7.08 -9.45
N THR A 10 -6.13 -6.48 -10.23
CA THR A 10 -7.35 -5.81 -9.72
C THR A 10 -8.16 -6.67 -8.75
N SER A 11 -8.29 -7.98 -8.99
CA SER A 11 -9.02 -8.91 -8.13
C SER A 11 -8.57 -8.87 -6.66
N ASP A 12 -7.29 -8.61 -6.43
CA ASP A 12 -6.67 -8.72 -5.12
C ASP A 12 -6.85 -7.43 -4.30
N PHE A 13 -7.11 -6.30 -4.98
CA PHE A 13 -7.22 -4.98 -4.37
C PHE A 13 -8.65 -4.43 -4.37
N LEU A 14 -9.45 -4.79 -5.37
CA LEU A 14 -10.81 -4.25 -5.56
C LEU A 14 -11.72 -4.40 -4.33
N PRO A 15 -11.74 -5.54 -3.60
CA PRO A 15 -12.60 -5.68 -2.41
C PRO A 15 -12.26 -4.71 -1.28
N PHE A 16 -11.01 -4.28 -1.19
CA PHE A 16 -10.49 -3.47 -0.08
C PHE A 16 -10.43 -1.97 -0.42
N CYS A 17 -10.29 -1.63 -1.70
CA CYS A 17 -10.35 -0.24 -2.17
C CYS A 17 -11.72 0.42 -1.87
N LEU A 18 -12.76 -0.41 -1.74
CA LEU A 18 -14.14 -0.01 -1.54
C LEU A 18 -14.49 0.20 -0.06
N SER A 19 -13.72 -0.34 0.90
CA SER A 19 -14.07 -0.16 2.33
C SER A 19 -13.83 1.25 2.85
N GLU A 20 -12.93 2.01 2.24
CA GLU A 20 -12.62 3.41 2.63
C GLU A 20 -13.40 4.44 1.80
N ASN A 21 -13.74 4.14 0.54
CA ASN A 21 -14.34 5.10 -0.41
C ASN A 21 -15.87 4.96 -0.61
N LEU A 22 -16.56 4.10 0.16
CA LEU A 22 -18.00 3.87 0.00
C LEU A 22 -18.89 4.61 1.01
N ILE A 23 -18.34 5.32 1.99
CA ILE A 23 -19.16 5.96 3.03
C ILE A 23 -19.61 7.39 2.62
N GLU A 24 -18.91 8.05 1.69
CA GLU A 24 -19.30 9.38 1.20
C GLU A 24 -19.34 9.41 -0.32
N GLY A 25 -20.54 9.35 -0.90
CA GLY A 25 -20.73 9.69 -2.30
C GLY A 25 -21.87 8.92 -2.96
N ASP A 26 -23.01 9.58 -3.04
CA ASP A 26 -24.17 9.28 -3.90
C ASP A 26 -23.78 9.43 -5.39
N SER A 27 -22.77 8.67 -5.83
CA SER A 27 -22.21 8.73 -7.17
C SER A 27 -22.60 7.47 -7.94
N ASP A 28 -23.28 7.62 -9.09
CA ASP A 28 -23.61 6.57 -10.08
C ASP A 28 -22.37 5.86 -10.69
N GLU A 29 -21.17 6.10 -10.16
CA GLU A 29 -19.94 5.48 -10.64
C GLU A 29 -19.90 3.98 -10.31
N SER A 30 -19.62 3.18 -11.34
CA SER A 30 -19.35 1.75 -11.18
C SER A 30 -18.15 1.50 -10.27
N ILE A 31 -18.14 0.35 -9.59
CA ILE A 31 -17.04 -0.11 -8.75
C ILE A 31 -15.68 -0.07 -9.49
N ALA A 32 -15.67 -0.46 -10.77
CA ALA A 32 -14.46 -0.42 -11.58
C ALA A 32 -13.95 1.01 -11.82
N GLN A 33 -14.87 1.98 -11.99
CA GLN A 33 -14.52 3.38 -12.16
C GLN A 33 -13.92 3.97 -10.89
N LYS A 34 -14.50 3.66 -9.71
CA LYS A 34 -13.95 4.08 -8.41
C LYS A 34 -12.55 3.54 -8.18
N PHE A 35 -12.31 2.27 -8.51
CA PHE A 35 -10.98 1.67 -8.41
C PHE A 35 -9.96 2.32 -9.34
N GLU A 36 -10.35 2.63 -10.58
CA GLU A 36 -9.47 3.32 -11.52
C GLU A 36 -9.15 4.75 -11.05
N ASN A 37 -10.14 5.46 -10.51
CA ASN A 37 -9.95 6.79 -9.92
C ASN A 37 -8.96 6.72 -8.75
N TYR A 38 -9.10 5.76 -7.85
CA TYR A 38 -8.16 5.53 -6.77
C TYR A 38 -6.74 5.21 -7.28
N CYS A 39 -6.60 4.35 -8.29
CA CYS A 39 -5.30 4.08 -8.90
C CYS A 39 -4.66 5.34 -9.52
N LYS A 40 -5.47 6.26 -10.07
CA LYS A 40 -4.97 7.56 -10.54
C LYS A 40 -4.53 8.46 -9.40
N GLU A 41 -5.27 8.50 -8.29
CA GLU A 41 -4.89 9.30 -7.12
C GLU A 41 -3.57 8.83 -6.51
N VAL A 42 -3.39 7.51 -6.36
CA VAL A 42 -2.13 6.90 -5.89
C VAL A 42 -0.94 7.23 -6.81
N GLU A 43 -1.19 7.44 -8.10
CA GLU A 43 -0.15 7.78 -9.08
C GLU A 43 0.16 9.28 -9.18
N SER A 44 -0.85 10.12 -8.97
CA SER A 44 -0.79 11.56 -9.27
C SER A 44 -0.73 12.47 -8.05
N THR A 45 -0.99 11.95 -6.86
CA THR A 45 -1.07 12.73 -5.62
C THR A 45 -0.15 12.18 -4.53
N ALA A 46 -0.15 12.82 -3.36
CA ALA A 46 0.53 12.32 -2.17
C ALA A 46 -0.31 11.31 -1.36
N ILE A 47 -1.49 10.93 -1.85
CA ILE A 47 -2.35 9.92 -1.23
C ILE A 47 -1.72 8.55 -1.49
N TRP A 48 -0.92 8.10 -0.53
CA TRP A 48 -0.25 6.81 -0.55
C TRP A 48 0.09 6.37 0.88
N GLY A 49 0.59 5.13 1.02
CA GLY A 49 1.17 4.66 2.28
C GLY A 49 0.17 3.94 3.19
N GLY A 50 -1.04 3.65 2.68
CA GLY A 50 -1.97 2.71 3.28
C GLY A 50 -1.56 1.25 3.03
N GLN A 51 -2.41 0.34 3.49
CA GLN A 51 -2.14 -1.10 3.40
C GLN A 51 -2.08 -1.60 1.95
N LEU A 52 -2.93 -1.06 1.07
CA LEU A 52 -3.00 -1.50 -0.32
C LEU A 52 -1.77 -1.05 -1.10
N GLU A 53 -1.35 0.20 -0.94
CA GLU A 53 -0.21 0.75 -1.65
C GLU A 53 1.09 0.10 -1.17
N LEU A 54 1.25 -0.09 0.14
CA LEU A 54 2.44 -0.76 0.69
C LEU A 54 2.47 -2.25 0.31
N GLY A 55 1.32 -2.93 0.30
CA GLY A 55 1.21 -4.31 -0.19
C GLY A 55 1.59 -4.44 -1.67
N ALA A 56 1.06 -3.58 -2.53
CA ALA A 56 1.43 -3.56 -3.94
C ALA A 56 2.92 -3.19 -4.15
N LEU A 57 3.43 -2.23 -3.39
CA LEU A 57 4.83 -1.79 -3.47
C LEU A 57 5.80 -2.91 -3.11
N THR A 58 5.45 -3.71 -2.10
CA THR A 58 6.21 -4.89 -1.68
C THR A 58 6.46 -5.83 -2.86
N HIS A 59 5.43 -6.15 -3.65
CA HIS A 59 5.57 -6.99 -4.84
C HIS A 59 6.32 -6.31 -5.99
N CYS A 60 6.16 -4.99 -6.15
CA CYS A 60 6.93 -4.23 -7.14
C CYS A 60 8.43 -4.28 -6.86
N LEU A 61 8.81 -4.10 -5.60
CA LEU A 61 10.21 -4.09 -5.17
C LEU A 61 10.76 -5.49 -4.91
N LYS A 62 9.89 -6.49 -4.74
CA LYS A 62 10.23 -7.83 -4.24
C LYS A 62 11.01 -7.76 -2.94
N LYS A 63 10.49 -6.99 -1.99
CA LYS A 63 11.14 -6.68 -0.71
C LYS A 63 10.18 -6.82 0.44
N HIS A 64 10.71 -7.34 1.53
CA HIS A 64 10.05 -7.33 2.82
C HIS A 64 10.02 -5.93 3.43
N ILE A 65 8.89 -5.53 4.02
CA ILE A 65 8.69 -4.23 4.67
C ILE A 65 8.21 -4.44 6.11
N MET A 66 8.92 -3.82 7.05
CA MET A 66 8.53 -3.72 8.46
C MET A 66 8.09 -2.28 8.74
N ILE A 67 6.90 -2.12 9.31
CA ILE A 67 6.32 -0.82 9.64
C ILE A 67 6.17 -0.74 11.14
N TYR A 68 6.81 0.25 11.74
CA TYR A 68 6.81 0.51 13.17
C TYR A 68 5.89 1.68 13.49
N SER A 69 5.15 1.58 14.59
CA SER A 69 4.26 2.63 15.06
C SER A 69 4.43 2.84 16.56
N GLY A 70 4.31 4.09 17.01
CA GLY A 70 4.40 4.42 18.44
C GLY A 70 3.16 4.01 19.25
N SER A 71 2.05 3.67 18.59
CA SER A 71 0.76 3.39 19.27
C SER A 71 0.07 2.13 18.80
N PHE A 72 0.60 1.47 17.77
CA PHE A 72 0.02 0.27 17.18
C PHE A 72 1.09 -0.82 17.05
N PRO A 73 0.71 -2.11 17.01
CA PRO A 73 1.65 -3.19 16.76
C PRO A 73 2.41 -3.01 15.45
N ASP A 74 3.61 -3.58 15.39
CA ASP A 74 4.40 -3.61 14.17
C ASP A 74 3.66 -4.38 13.07
N VAL A 75 3.69 -3.83 11.86
CA VAL A 75 3.07 -4.44 10.68
C VAL A 75 4.16 -4.98 9.76
N GLU A 76 3.98 -6.23 9.34
CA GLU A 76 4.93 -6.94 8.49
C GLU A 76 4.28 -7.26 7.13
N MET A 77 4.90 -6.84 6.03
CA MET A 77 4.43 -7.05 4.66
C MET A 77 5.51 -7.70 3.78
N GLY A 78 5.10 -8.57 2.85
CA GLY A 78 6.03 -9.24 1.93
C GLY A 78 6.90 -10.30 2.56
N LYS A 79 6.35 -11.11 3.45
CA LYS A 79 7.08 -12.15 4.18
C LYS A 79 7.75 -13.14 3.23
N GLU A 80 7.16 -13.37 2.07
CA GLU A 80 7.69 -14.16 0.97
C GLU A 80 9.00 -13.61 0.38
N TYR A 81 9.28 -12.32 0.58
CA TYR A 81 10.50 -11.65 0.14
C TYR A 81 11.51 -11.44 1.27
N LYS A 82 11.23 -11.98 2.46
CA LYS A 82 12.15 -11.94 3.59
C LYS A 82 13.31 -12.89 3.29
N SER A 83 14.49 -12.34 3.02
CA SER A 83 15.68 -13.16 2.81
C SER A 83 16.01 -13.88 4.11
N ALA A 84 16.06 -15.21 4.05
CA ALA A 84 16.76 -15.98 5.05
C ALA A 84 18.24 -15.63 4.91
N GLU A 85 18.81 -15.04 5.95
CA GLU A 85 20.25 -14.82 6.15
C GLU A 85 20.84 -13.53 5.53
N GLY A 86 21.44 -12.74 6.43
CA GLY A 86 22.03 -11.43 6.17
C GLY A 86 23.36 -11.50 5.39
N ILE A 87 23.31 -11.91 4.13
CA ILE A 87 24.47 -11.85 3.24
C ILE A 87 24.13 -10.97 2.04
N GLY A 88 24.44 -9.68 2.18
CA GLY A 88 24.44 -8.70 1.10
C GLY A 88 23.41 -7.58 1.25
N SER A 89 23.82 -6.37 0.86
CA SER A 89 23.02 -5.13 0.84
C SER A 89 21.68 -5.23 0.07
N SER A 90 21.42 -6.33 -0.62
CA SER A 90 20.21 -6.61 -1.39
C SER A 90 19.18 -7.48 -0.67
N GLY A 91 19.44 -7.94 0.56
CA GLY A 91 18.51 -8.79 1.34
C GLY A 91 17.82 -8.11 2.52
N SER A 92 18.15 -6.84 2.81
CA SER A 92 17.58 -6.15 3.97
C SER A 92 16.12 -5.76 3.76
N SER A 93 15.34 -5.89 4.83
CA SER A 93 13.97 -5.41 4.91
C SER A 93 13.95 -3.88 4.90
N ILE A 94 12.94 -3.29 4.27
CA ILE A 94 12.68 -1.85 4.38
C ILE A 94 12.02 -1.60 5.73
N MET A 95 12.57 -0.68 6.52
CA MET A 95 12.00 -0.27 7.80
C MET A 95 11.30 1.07 7.63
N LEU A 96 10.01 1.12 7.90
CA LEU A 96 9.18 2.30 7.83
C LEU A 96 8.72 2.68 9.24
N SER A 97 8.66 3.98 9.53
CA SER A 97 8.04 4.50 10.74
C SER A 97 6.74 5.20 10.37
N TYR A 98 5.62 4.74 10.91
CA TYR A 98 4.33 5.40 10.78
C TYR A 98 4.18 6.48 11.85
N HIS A 99 3.81 7.68 11.41
CA HIS A 99 3.63 8.84 12.27
C HIS A 99 2.28 9.49 11.98
N ARG A 100 1.39 9.51 12.98
CA ARG A 100 0.13 10.24 12.88
C ARG A 100 0.37 11.72 13.17
N HIS A 101 0.06 12.61 12.24
CA HIS A 101 0.32 14.06 12.33
C HIS A 101 1.81 14.43 12.41
N ALA A 102 2.70 13.66 11.78
CA ALA A 102 4.15 13.87 11.83
C ALA A 102 4.60 15.32 11.52
N PHE A 103 3.87 15.99 10.62
CA PHE A 103 4.21 17.32 10.12
C PHE A 103 3.23 18.42 10.54
N GLY A 104 2.30 18.14 11.46
CA GLY A 104 1.52 19.17 12.18
C GLY A 104 0.84 20.25 11.33
N LEU A 105 0.34 19.91 10.13
CA LEU A 105 -0.54 20.76 9.34
C LEU A 105 -2.00 20.33 9.52
#